data_AF-A0A925PE81-F1
#
_entry.id   AF-A0A925PE81-F1
#
_cell.length_a   1.000
_cell.length_b   1.000
_cell.length_c   1.000
_cell.angle_alpha   90.00
_cell.angle_beta   90.00
_cell.angle_gamma   90.00
#
_symmetry.space_group_name_H-M   'P 1'
#
loop_
_entity.id
_entity.type
_entity.pdbx_description
1 polymer ?
#
loop_
_entity_poly.entity_id
_entity_poly.type
_entity_poly.pdbx_seq_one_letter_code
_entity_poly.pdbx_strand_id
1 'polypeptide(L)'
;MRLVVVGVCVSGKTTLVKALRDLGIDAHNVAQEHSVIKKLWNRTQPDILIVLDAQLKSIRQRRMVSWGEERLAVQRERLCDARQHADLYIATDELSKDEIVQCVLEYIRRNRYAESYC
;
A
#
# COMPACT_ATOMS: atom_id res chain seq x y z
N MET A 1 -16.63 -1.63 3.84
CA MET A 1 -15.47 -1.56 2.95
C MET A 1 -14.42 -0.61 3.50
N ARG A 2 -13.59 -1.12 4.40
CA ARG A 2 -12.38 -0.50 4.92
C ARG A 2 -11.18 -0.97 4.12
N LEU A 3 -10.38 -0.02 3.65
CA LEU A 3 -9.17 -0.26 2.89
C LEU A 3 -7.94 0.07 3.74
N VAL A 4 -6.99 -0.85 3.83
CA VAL A 4 -5.70 -0.63 4.50
C VAL A 4 -4.58 -0.63 3.48
N VAL A 5 -3.72 0.39 3.56
CA VAL A 5 -2.52 0.54 2.73
C VAL A 5 -1.28 0.33 3.59
N VAL A 6 -0.44 -0.63 3.21
CA VAL A 6 0.91 -0.83 3.73
C VAL A 6 1.93 -0.77 2.62
N GLY A 7 3.23 -0.84 2.95
CA GLY A 7 4.28 -0.68 1.97
C GLY A 7 5.56 -0.10 2.54
N VAL A 8 6.62 -0.06 1.72
CA VAL A 8 7.91 0.49 2.16
C VAL A 8 7.83 2.00 2.41
N CYS A 9 8.79 2.56 3.12
CA CYS A 9 8.93 4.00 3.28
C CYS A 9 8.98 4.68 1.90
N VAL A 10 8.30 5.82 1.75
CA VAL A 10 8.33 6.64 0.52
C VAL A 10 7.68 5.95 -0.70
N SER A 11 6.94 4.86 -0.50
CA SER A 11 6.12 4.25 -1.56
C SER A 11 4.84 5.03 -1.90
N GLY A 12 4.51 6.09 -1.14
CA GLY A 12 3.34 6.94 -1.43
C GLY A 12 2.06 6.60 -0.64
N LYS A 13 2.15 5.77 0.41
CA LYS A 13 0.99 5.37 1.25
C LYS A 13 0.10 6.51 1.70
N THR A 14 0.69 7.56 2.29
CA THR A 14 -0.06 8.70 2.82
C THR A 14 -0.74 9.51 1.72
N THR A 15 -0.07 9.65 0.57
CA THR A 15 -0.63 10.29 -0.62
C THR A 15 -1.83 9.51 -1.16
N LEU A 16 -1.71 8.19 -1.29
CA LEU A 16 -2.80 7.34 -1.75
C LEU A 16 -3.98 7.38 -0.78
N VAL A 17 -3.74 7.22 0.52
CA VAL A 17 -4.81 7.27 1.54
C VAL A 17 -5.53 8.60 1.53
N LYS A 18 -4.81 9.72 1.40
CA LYS A 18 -5.44 11.03 1.29
C LYS A 18 -6.35 11.11 0.06
N ALA A 19 -5.84 10.75 -1.11
CA ALA A 19 -6.63 10.80 -2.35
C ALA A 19 -7.88 9.92 -2.29
N LEU A 20 -7.77 8.70 -1.73
CA LEU A 20 -8.92 7.81 -1.56
C LEU A 20 -9.96 8.37 -0.58
N ARG A 21 -9.51 8.99 0.52
CA ARG A 21 -10.40 9.66 1.49
C ARG A 21 -11.12 10.86 0.87
N ASP A 22 -10.42 11.66 0.05
CA ASP A 22 -10.99 12.79 -0.67
C ASP A 22 -12.10 12.32 -1.66
N LEU A 23 -12.06 11.06 -2.09
CA LEU A 23 -13.08 10.39 -2.91
C LEU A 23 -14.17 9.67 -2.07
N GLY A 24 -14.16 9.81 -0.74
CA GLY A 24 -15.16 9.21 0.15
C GLY A 24 -14.91 7.74 0.53
N ILE A 25 -13.70 7.20 0.27
CA ILE A 25 -13.35 5.81 0.62
C ILE A 25 -12.74 5.75 2.03
N ASP A 26 -13.19 4.80 2.86
CA ASP A 26 -12.63 4.52 4.20
C ASP A 26 -11.24 3.88 4.10
N ALA A 27 -10.22 4.69 3.78
CA ALA A 27 -8.84 4.25 3.60
C ALA A 27 -7.95 4.61 4.80
N HIS A 28 -7.03 3.74 5.18
CA HIS A 28 -6.08 3.95 6.29
C HIS A 28 -4.70 3.43 5.90
N ASN A 29 -3.63 4.09 6.34
CA ASN A 29 -2.29 3.53 6.21
C ASN A 29 -1.84 2.89 7.54
N VAL A 30 -1.12 1.77 7.44
CA VAL A 30 -0.46 1.13 8.58
C VAL A 30 1.05 1.12 8.35
N ALA A 31 1.80 1.53 9.36
CA ALA A 31 3.27 1.54 9.35
C ALA A 31 3.85 0.13 9.61
N GLN A 32 3.39 -0.86 8.83
CA GLN A 32 3.79 -2.27 8.97
C GLN A 32 5.30 -2.46 8.80
N GLU A 33 5.93 -1.69 7.92
CA GLU A 33 7.37 -1.70 7.66
C GLU A 33 8.22 -1.31 8.89
N HIS A 34 7.60 -0.67 9.89
CA HIS A 34 8.24 -0.25 11.12
C HIS A 34 7.92 -1.14 12.32
N SER A 35 7.04 -2.12 12.15
CA SER A 35 6.58 -2.99 13.22
C SER A 35 7.28 -4.35 13.22
N VAL A 36 7.47 -4.92 14.41
CA VAL A 36 7.87 -6.33 14.60
C VAL A 36 6.67 -7.28 14.61
N ILE A 37 5.44 -6.75 14.74
CA ILE A 37 4.21 -7.53 14.72
C ILE A 37 3.90 -7.84 13.24
N LYS A 38 4.05 -9.11 12.85
CA LYS A 38 3.88 -9.59 11.46
C LYS A 38 2.54 -9.18 10.84
N LYS A 39 1.47 -9.26 11.62
CA LYS A 39 0.08 -9.00 11.20
C LYS A 39 -0.48 -7.68 11.74
N LEU A 40 0.35 -6.64 11.92
CA LEU A 40 -0.14 -5.35 12.42
C LEU A 40 -1.24 -4.78 11.50
N TRP A 41 -1.08 -4.95 10.18
CA TRP A 41 -2.05 -4.59 9.15
C TRP A 41 -3.45 -5.20 9.39
N ASN A 42 -3.52 -6.39 10.00
CA ASN A 42 -4.78 -7.12 10.18
C ASN A 42 -5.54 -6.72 11.45
N ARG A 43 -4.99 -5.86 12.32
CA ARG A 43 -5.66 -5.48 13.58
C ARG A 43 -6.97 -4.72 13.35
N THR A 44 -7.09 -4.04 12.22
CA THR A 44 -8.30 -3.30 11.83
C THR A 44 -9.29 -4.15 11.03
N GLN A 45 -8.94 -5.41 10.74
CA GLN A 45 -9.71 -6.35 9.91
C GLN A 45 -10.18 -5.68 8.61
N PRO A 46 -9.24 -5.30 7.71
CA PRO A 46 -9.61 -4.62 6.48
C PRO A 46 -10.38 -5.53 5.53
N ASP A 47 -11.31 -4.92 4.78
CA ASP A 47 -11.99 -5.58 3.66
C ASP A 47 -11.05 -5.66 2.43
N ILE A 48 -10.13 -4.69 2.29
CA ILE A 48 -9.13 -4.65 1.22
C ILE A 48 -7.75 -4.28 1.78
N LEU A 49 -6.74 -5.08 1.47
CA LEU A 49 -5.33 -4.85 1.79
C LEU A 49 -4.52 -4.49 0.53
N ILE A 50 -3.94 -3.29 0.53
CA ILE A 50 -3.06 -2.80 -0.54
C ILE A 50 -1.62 -2.74 -0.04
N VAL A 51 -0.70 -3.27 -0.86
CA VAL A 51 0.74 -3.23 -0.58
C VAL A 51 1.45 -2.41 -1.66
N LEU A 52 2.08 -1.31 -1.25
CA LEU A 52 2.90 -0.47 -2.11
C LEU A 52 4.39 -0.77 -1.95
N ASP A 53 5.09 -1.04 -3.04
CA ASP A 53 6.55 -1.15 -3.05
C ASP A 53 7.21 -0.07 -3.91
N ALA A 54 8.50 0.16 -3.68
CA ALA A 54 9.34 1.04 -4.49
C ALA A 54 10.80 0.61 -4.38
N GLN A 55 11.56 0.76 -5.46
CA GLN A 55 13.01 0.58 -5.45
C GLN A 55 13.71 1.76 -4.79
N LEU A 56 14.89 1.51 -4.22
CA LEU A 56 15.69 2.53 -3.56
C LEU A 56 16.00 3.72 -4.47
N LYS A 57 16.21 3.48 -5.77
CA LYS A 57 16.39 4.53 -6.78
C LYS A 57 15.23 5.52 -6.79
N SER A 58 14.00 5.03 -6.91
CA SER A 58 12.78 5.85 -6.91
C SER A 58 12.55 6.53 -5.58
N ILE A 59 12.85 5.84 -4.47
CA ILE A 59 12.76 6.42 -3.13
C ILE A 59 13.70 7.62 -2.99
N ARG A 60 14.95 7.50 -3.42
CA ARG A 60 15.97 8.57 -3.37
C ARG A 60 15.62 9.76 -4.27
N GLN A 61 14.96 9.50 -5.40
CA GLN A 61 14.44 10.58 -6.24
C GLN A 61 13.30 11.36 -5.57
N ARG A 62 12.45 10.69 -4.79
CA ARG A 62 11.31 11.31 -4.09
C ARG A 62 11.70 12.03 -2.81
N ARG A 63 12.67 11.49 -2.06
CA ARG A 63 13.12 12.05 -0.78
C ARG A 63 14.56 11.63 -0.51
N MET A 64 15.37 12.56 -0.02
CA MET A 64 16.69 12.25 0.50
C MET A 64 16.56 11.31 1.70
N VAL A 65 17.15 10.12 1.60
CA VAL A 65 17.19 9.10 2.65
C VAL A 65 18.63 8.73 2.95
N SER A 66 18.97 8.59 4.23
CA SER A 66 20.33 8.25 4.68
C SER A 66 20.63 6.74 4.69
N TRP A 67 19.63 5.90 4.43
CA TRP A 67 19.74 4.44 4.46
C TRP A 67 19.84 3.83 3.06
N GLY A 68 20.30 2.58 2.99
CA GLY A 68 20.53 1.83 1.76
C GLY A 68 19.61 0.63 1.58
N GLU A 69 20.02 -0.27 0.69
CA GLU A 69 19.26 -1.49 0.33
C GLU A 69 19.02 -2.40 1.53
N GLU A 70 19.93 -2.41 2.51
CA GLU A 70 19.80 -3.18 3.75
C GLU A 70 18.54 -2.79 4.53
N ARG A 71 18.25 -1.49 4.61
CA ARG A 71 17.06 -1.00 5.31
C ARG A 71 15.80 -1.23 4.48
N LEU A 72 15.90 -1.22 3.15
CA LEU A 72 14.79 -1.55 2.27
C LEU A 72 14.42 -3.04 2.38
N ALA A 73 15.43 -3.92 2.44
CA ALA A 73 15.26 -5.34 2.62
C ALA A 73 14.55 -5.67 3.94
N VAL A 74 14.96 -5.07 5.06
CA VAL A 74 14.29 -5.25 6.36
C VAL A 74 12.82 -4.78 6.33
N GLN A 75 12.53 -3.69 5.62
CA GLN A 75 11.15 -3.23 5.46
C GLN A 75 10.32 -4.22 4.65
N ARG A 76 10.87 -4.76 3.56
CA ARG A 76 10.20 -5.78 2.73
C ARG A 76 9.98 -7.09 3.50
N GLU A 77 10.92 -7.51 4.32
CA GLU A 77 10.78 -8.67 5.21
C GLU A 77 9.58 -8.49 6.15
N ARG A 78 9.47 -7.33 6.81
CA ARG A 78 8.34 -7.01 7.71
C ARG A 78 6.99 -6.91 7.00
N LEU A 79 7.01 -6.66 5.70
CA LEU A 79 5.83 -6.60 4.84
C LEU A 79 5.49 -7.96 4.21
N CYS A 80 6.31 -9.00 4.40
CA CYS A 80 6.14 -10.30 3.74
C CYS A 80 4.74 -10.89 3.98
N ASP A 81 4.28 -10.89 5.23
CA ASP A 81 2.95 -11.39 5.60
C ASP A 81 1.83 -10.58 4.93
N ALA A 82 1.92 -9.25 4.96
CA ALA A 82 0.94 -8.39 4.27
C ALA A 82 0.95 -8.61 2.75
N ARG A 83 2.13 -8.80 2.15
CA ARG A 83 2.28 -9.06 0.71
C ARG A 83 1.65 -10.40 0.31
N GLN A 84 1.73 -11.42 1.16
CA GLN A 84 1.11 -12.72 0.91
C GLN A 84 -0.43 -12.67 0.95
N HIS A 85 -1.00 -11.73 1.71
CA HIS A 85 -2.44 -11.55 1.86
C HIS A 85 -2.96 -10.31 1.12
N ALA A 86 -2.16 -9.72 0.25
CA ALA A 86 -2.51 -8.51 -0.45
C ALA A 86 -3.59 -8.78 -1.50
N ASP A 87 -4.66 -8.00 -1.46
CA ASP A 87 -5.65 -7.93 -2.52
C ASP A 87 -5.08 -7.25 -3.77
N LEU A 88 -4.23 -6.23 -3.54
CA LEU A 88 -3.55 -5.51 -4.60
C LEU A 88 -2.12 -5.15 -4.20
N TYR A 89 -1.17 -5.53 -5.05
CA TYR A 89 0.24 -5.12 -4.94
C TYR A 89 0.57 -4.12 -6.05
N ILE A 90 1.18 -2.99 -5.70
CA ILE A 90 1.55 -1.95 -6.66
C ILE A 90 3.03 -1.60 -6.51
N ALA A 91 3.80 -1.84 -7.56
CA ALA A 91 5.13 -1.26 -7.73
C ALA A 91 4.98 0.19 -8.18
N THR A 92 5.38 1.13 -7.34
CA THR A 92 5.08 2.56 -7.56
C THR A 92 6.13 3.27 -8.40
N ASP A 93 7.21 2.59 -8.78
CA ASP A 93 8.42 3.19 -9.36
C ASP A 93 8.16 4.09 -10.58
N GLU A 94 7.33 3.61 -11.51
CA GLU A 94 7.05 4.26 -12.79
C GLU A 94 5.64 4.86 -12.86
N LEU A 95 4.90 4.81 -11.75
CA LEU A 95 3.52 5.27 -11.70
C LEU A 95 3.44 6.66 -11.07
N SER A 96 2.66 7.52 -11.70
CA SER A 96 2.18 8.76 -11.11
C SER A 96 1.20 8.49 -9.96
N LYS A 97 0.95 9.52 -9.16
CA LYS A 97 -0.03 9.44 -8.06
C LYS A 97 -1.42 9.08 -8.57
N ASP A 98 -1.83 9.67 -9.68
CA ASP A 98 -3.16 9.48 -10.25
C ASP A 98 -3.30 8.07 -10.82
N GLU A 99 -2.28 7.53 -11.48
CA GLU A 99 -2.28 6.13 -11.95
C GLU A 99 -2.42 5.13 -10.79
N ILE A 100 -1.70 5.34 -9.69
CA ILE A 100 -1.84 4.49 -8.49
C ILE A 100 -3.27 4.56 -7.96
N VAL A 101 -3.87 5.75 -7.87
CA VAL A 101 -5.26 5.91 -7.43
C VAL A 101 -6.22 5.19 -8.38
N GLN A 102 -6.04 5.34 -9.69
CA GLN A 102 -6.87 4.65 -10.69
C GLN A 102 -6.76 3.13 -10.58
N CYS A 103 -5.56 2.57 -10.37
CA CYS A 103 -5.39 1.13 -10.14
C CYS A 103 -6.25 0.64 -8.96
N VAL A 104 -6.30 1.40 -7.87
CA VAL A 104 -7.12 1.07 -6.70
C VAL A 104 -8.61 1.18 -6.98
N LEU A 105 -9.04 2.25 -7.67
CA LEU A 105 -10.45 2.45 -8.01
C LEU A 105 -10.96 1.37 -8.96
N GLU A 106 -10.16 0.98 -9.96
CA GLU A 106 -10.47 -0.14 -10.86
C GLU A 106 -10.64 -1.45 -10.09
N TYR A 107 -9.74 -1.73 -9.15
CA TYR A 107 -9.84 -2.92 -8.30
C TYR A 107 -11.13 -2.94 -7.48
N ILE A 108 -11.42 -1.83 -6.78
CA ILE A 108 -12.65 -1.68 -5.98
C ILE A 108 -13.89 -1.90 -6.87
N ARG A 109 -13.91 -1.28 -8.06
CA ARG A 109 -15.06 -1.36 -8.97
C ARG A 109 -15.32 -2.81 -9.40
N ARG A 110 -14.26 -3.53 -9.80
CA ARG A 110 -14.34 -4.94 -10.20
C ARG A 110 -14.84 -5.83 -9.07
N ASN A 111 -14.37 -5.60 -7.84
CA ASN A 111 -14.76 -6.41 -6.68
C ASN A 111 -16.25 -6.19 -6.33
N ARG A 112 -16.73 -4.94 -6.35
CA ARG A 112 -18.15 -4.62 -6.12
C ARG A 112 -19.10 -5.20 -7.17
N TYR A 113 -18.66 -5.28 -8.43
CA TYR A 113 -19.46 -5.96 -9.45
C TYR A 113 -19.57 -7.46 -9.18
N ALA A 114 -18.48 -8.12 -8.77
CA ALA A 114 -18.50 -9.55 -8.47
C ALA A 114 -19.48 -9.91 -7.34
N GLU A 115 -19.59 -9.06 -6.31
CA GLU A 115 -20.54 -9.22 -5.20
C GLU A 115 -22.00 -9.03 -5.63
N SER A 116 -22.28 -8.28 -6.71
CA SER A 116 -23.64 -8.00 -7.17
C SER A 116 -24.27 -9.15 -7.99
N TYR A 117 -23.47 -10.15 -8.38
CA TYR A 117 -23.90 -11.30 -9.19
C TYR A 117 -23.80 -12.64 -8.44
N CYS A 118 -23.53 -12.62 -7.13
CA CYS A 118 -23.51 -13.81 -6.26
C CYS A 118 -24.72 -13.84 -5.32
#